data_AF-H8YSG3-F1
#
_entry.id   AF-H8YSG3-F1
#
_cell.length_a   1.000
_cell.length_b   1.000
_cell.length_c   1.000
_cell.angle_alpha   90.00
_cell.angle_beta   90.00
_cell.angle_gamma   90.00
#
_symmetry.space_group_name_H-M   'P 1'
#
loop_
_entity.id
_entity.type
_entity.pdbx_description
1 polymer ?
#
loop_
_entity_poly.entity_id
_entity_poly.type
_entity_poly.pdbx_seq_one_letter_code
_entity_poly.pdbx_strand_id
1 'polypeptide(L)'
;SFNHTQFPPTQLSGLPKIPAQTITAKMATALLQKIGGPEASGGFLGGLKSVTYRLGGSENITVEVNNVLVNREIHNVFGVIKGFTDPDRYVVLGAQRDAWDRGYAKAAVGTSVLV
;
A
#
# COMPACT_ATOMS: atom_id res chain seq x y z
N SER A 1 -14.67 -7.68 24.39
CA SER A 1 -15.17 -8.44 23.23
C SER A 1 -16.30 -7.64 22.58
N PHE A 2 -15.99 -6.76 21.62
CA PHE A 2 -17.00 -6.08 20.80
C PHE A 2 -17.46 -7.05 19.70
N ASN A 3 -18.75 -7.34 19.64
CA ASN A 3 -19.31 -8.25 18.65
C ASN A 3 -19.36 -7.54 17.28
N HIS A 4 -18.57 -8.01 16.31
CA HIS A 4 -18.33 -7.40 14.98
C HIS A 4 -19.55 -7.49 14.02
N THR A 5 -20.79 -7.44 14.52
CA THR A 5 -22.01 -7.63 13.73
C THR A 5 -23.01 -6.47 13.83
N GLN A 6 -22.65 -5.37 14.50
CA GLN A 6 -23.60 -4.28 14.76
C GLN A 6 -23.97 -3.43 13.54
N PHE A 7 -23.23 -3.51 12.43
CA PHE A 7 -23.53 -2.74 11.22
C PHE A 7 -23.67 -3.68 10.02
N PRO A 8 -24.73 -3.50 9.19
CA PRO A 8 -24.83 -4.23 7.93
C PRO A 8 -23.64 -3.87 7.04
N PRO A 9 -23.16 -4.80 6.18
CA PRO A 9 -22.06 -4.51 5.26
C PRO A 9 -22.45 -3.35 4.35
N THR A 10 -21.88 -2.17 4.64
CA THR A 10 -22.10 -0.96 3.86
C THR A 10 -21.22 -1.02 2.61
N GLN A 11 -21.74 -0.52 1.48
CA GLN A 11 -20.90 -0.34 0.29
C GLN A 11 -19.76 0.63 0.63
N LEU A 12 -18.53 0.15 0.47
CA LEU A 12 -17.32 0.92 0.73
C LEU A 12 -17.17 2.01 -0.33
N SER A 13 -17.37 3.28 0.06
CA SER A 13 -17.38 4.43 -0.85
C SER A 13 -16.03 4.75 -1.50
N GLY A 14 -14.93 4.17 -1.02
CA GLY A 14 -13.56 4.47 -1.45
C GLY A 14 -12.82 3.38 -2.22
N LEU A 15 -13.46 2.26 -2.59
CA LEU A 15 -12.78 1.19 -3.32
C LEU A 15 -12.57 1.54 -4.80
N PRO A 16 -11.43 1.14 -5.41
CA PRO A 16 -11.19 1.36 -6.83
C PRO A 16 -12.20 0.55 -7.68
N LYS A 17 -12.68 1.18 -8.75
CA LYS A 17 -13.62 0.56 -9.71
C LYS A 17 -12.92 -0.10 -10.90
N ILE A 18 -11.60 0.04 -10.99
CA ILE A 18 -10.76 -0.56 -12.02
C ILE A 18 -9.75 -1.53 -11.38
N PRO A 19 -9.37 -2.62 -12.06
CA PRO A 19 -8.30 -3.49 -11.60
C PRO A 19 -6.99 -2.71 -11.46
N ALA A 20 -6.24 -3.01 -10.41
CA ALA A 20 -4.89 -2.48 -10.20
C ALA A 20 -3.98 -3.63 -9.74
N GLN A 21 -2.83 -3.76 -10.41
CA GLN A 21 -1.88 -4.83 -10.14
C GLN A 21 -0.45 -4.27 -10.12
N THR A 22 0.31 -4.60 -9.08
CA THR A 22 1.74 -4.31 -9.04
C THR A 22 2.49 -5.31 -9.94
N ILE A 23 3.53 -4.82 -10.62
CA ILE A 23 4.37 -5.64 -11.49
C ILE A 23 5.83 -5.47 -11.12
N THR A 24 6.65 -6.46 -11.47
CA THR A 24 8.09 -6.37 -11.28
C THR A 24 8.75 -5.44 -12.30
N ALA A 25 9.93 -4.91 -11.98
CA ALA A 25 10.72 -4.13 -12.93
C ALA A 25 11.04 -4.91 -14.23
N LYS A 26 11.21 -6.24 -14.13
CA LYS A 26 11.42 -7.12 -15.30
C LYS A 26 10.19 -7.15 -16.20
N MET A 27 8.99 -7.30 -15.64
CA MET A 27 7.74 -7.25 -16.41
C MET A 27 7.53 -5.86 -17.02
N ALA A 28 7.77 -4.80 -16.26
CA ALA A 28 7.68 -3.42 -16.76
C ALA A 28 8.63 -3.20 -17.95
N THR A 29 9.86 -3.70 -17.87
CA THR A 29 10.83 -3.66 -18.97
C THR A 29 10.29 -4.36 -20.22
N ALA A 30 9.77 -5.58 -20.08
CA ALA A 30 9.22 -6.34 -21.19
C ALA A 30 7.98 -5.68 -21.84
N LEU A 31 7.14 -5.03 -21.04
CA LEU A 31 5.98 -4.27 -21.54
C LEU A 31 6.43 -3.00 -22.27
N LEU A 32 7.29 -2.19 -21.65
CA LEU A 32 7.76 -0.93 -22.22
C LEU A 32 8.59 -1.11 -23.49
N GLN A 33 9.24 -2.26 -23.68
CA GLN A 33 9.91 -2.61 -24.94
C GLN A 33 8.94 -2.84 -26.10
N LYS A 34 7.69 -3.21 -25.82
CA LYS A 34 6.64 -3.45 -26.82
C LYS A 34 5.78 -2.22 -27.09
N ILE A 35 5.65 -1.32 -26.11
CA ILE A 35 4.89 -0.08 -26.25
C ILE A 35 5.55 0.82 -27.31
N GLY A 36 4.76 1.22 -28.30
CA GLY A 36 5.16 2.10 -29.39
C GLY A 36 4.86 3.58 -29.12
N GLY A 37 4.46 4.32 -30.16
CA GLY A 37 4.13 5.74 -30.03
C GLY A 37 5.35 6.67 -29.92
N PRO A 38 5.12 7.95 -29.60
CA PRO A 38 6.19 8.93 -29.52
C PRO A 38 7.11 8.66 -28.32
N GLU A 39 8.40 8.94 -28.50
CA GLU A 39 9.38 8.86 -27.42
C GLU A 39 9.04 9.87 -26.32
N ALA A 40 9.15 9.43 -25.07
CA ALA A 40 8.91 10.24 -23.91
C ALA A 40 10.02 11.28 -23.73
N SER A 41 9.67 12.47 -23.26
CA SER A 41 10.63 13.54 -22.97
C SER A 41 10.50 14.06 -21.54
N GLY A 42 11.56 14.69 -21.04
CA GLY A 42 11.58 15.32 -19.72
C GLY A 42 11.27 14.35 -18.58
N GLY A 43 10.33 14.72 -17.71
CA GLY A 43 10.02 14.02 -16.47
C GLY A 43 9.33 12.64 -16.61
N PHE A 44 9.07 12.18 -17.84
CA PHE A 44 8.45 10.87 -18.09
C PHE A 44 9.48 9.74 -18.26
N LEU A 45 10.78 10.06 -18.28
CA LEU A 45 11.85 9.06 -18.34
C LEU A 45 12.05 8.41 -16.97
N GLY A 46 12.08 7.07 -16.95
CA GLY A 46 12.40 6.30 -15.74
C GLY A 46 13.85 5.79 -15.71
N GLY A 47 14.17 4.98 -14.71
CA GLY A 47 15.53 4.45 -14.48
C GLY A 47 15.88 3.13 -15.19
N LEU A 48 15.02 2.60 -16.06
CA LEU A 48 15.28 1.33 -16.75
C LEU A 48 16.19 1.56 -17.97
N LYS A 49 17.44 1.12 -17.87
CA LYS A 49 18.48 1.40 -18.89
C LYS A 49 18.28 0.71 -20.24
N SER A 50 17.53 -0.39 -20.29
CA SER A 50 17.36 -1.22 -21.49
C SER A 50 16.08 -0.94 -22.27
N VAL A 51 15.50 0.25 -22.10
CA VAL A 51 14.19 0.62 -22.62
C VAL A 51 14.23 2.05 -23.16
N THR A 52 13.73 2.26 -24.37
CA THR A 52 13.31 3.58 -24.84
C THR A 52 11.89 3.82 -24.35
N TYR A 53 11.71 4.80 -23.46
CA TYR A 53 10.39 5.13 -22.94
C TYR A 53 9.54 5.76 -24.04
N ARG A 54 8.36 5.19 -24.28
CA ARG A 54 7.40 5.72 -25.23
C ARG A 54 6.02 5.86 -24.61
N LEU A 55 5.22 6.79 -25.14
CA LEU A 55 3.96 7.23 -24.54
C LEU A 55 2.72 6.63 -25.20
N GLY A 56 2.78 5.44 -25.80
CA GLY A 56 1.56 4.71 -26.20
C GLY A 56 1.71 3.84 -27.44
N GLY A 57 0.81 4.03 -28.41
CA GLY A 57 0.61 3.06 -29.50
C GLY A 57 -0.39 1.97 -29.13
N SER A 58 -0.84 1.23 -30.14
CA SER A 58 -1.88 0.21 -29.97
C SER A 58 -1.27 -1.14 -29.62
N GLU A 59 -1.17 -1.43 -28.32
CA GLU A 59 -0.80 -2.75 -27.81
C GLU A 59 -1.89 -3.24 -26.85
N ASN A 60 -2.38 -4.46 -27.06
CA ASN A 60 -3.40 -5.05 -26.21
C ASN A 60 -2.73 -5.81 -25.06
N ILE A 61 -3.05 -5.43 -23.83
CA ILE A 61 -2.57 -6.10 -22.61
C ILE A 61 -3.79 -6.56 -21.82
N THR A 62 -3.81 -7.84 -21.45
CA THR A 62 -4.83 -8.39 -20.55
C THR A 62 -4.31 -8.36 -19.12
N VAL A 63 -5.12 -7.85 -18.20
CA VAL A 63 -4.85 -7.82 -16.76
C VAL A 63 -5.97 -8.57 -16.04
N GLU A 64 -5.60 -9.60 -15.29
CA GLU A 64 -6.52 -10.38 -14.46
C GLU A 64 -6.14 -10.21 -12.99
N VAL A 65 -7.10 -9.83 -12.15
CA VAL A 65 -6.90 -9.61 -10.71
C VAL A 65 -7.96 -10.37 -9.94
N ASN A 66 -7.52 -11.32 -9.11
CA ASN A 66 -8.39 -12.24 -8.38
C ASN A 66 -8.34 -12.00 -6.85
N ASN A 67 -8.32 -10.73 -6.44
CA ASN A 67 -8.32 -10.36 -5.03
C ASN A 67 -9.70 -10.58 -4.40
N VAL A 68 -9.73 -11.05 -3.15
CA VAL A 68 -10.96 -11.30 -2.39
C VAL A 68 -11.01 -10.44 -1.13
N LEU A 69 -12.18 -9.91 -0.81
CA LEU A 69 -12.41 -9.19 0.44
C LEU A 69 -12.59 -10.19 1.57
N VAL A 70 -11.80 -10.04 2.64
CA VAL A 70 -11.82 -10.92 3.79
C VAL A 70 -11.86 -10.10 5.09
N ASN A 71 -12.75 -10.50 6.00
CA ASN A 71 -12.76 -9.95 7.34
C ASN A 71 -11.64 -10.60 8.15
N ARG A 72 -10.84 -9.78 8.85
CA ARG A 72 -9.78 -10.25 9.74
C ARG A 72 -9.82 -9.46 11.03
N GLU A 73 -9.45 -10.12 12.12
CA GLU A 73 -9.28 -9.49 13.42
C GLU A 73 -7.99 -8.65 13.44
N ILE A 74 -8.06 -7.45 14.02
CA ILE A 74 -6.93 -6.53 14.18
C ILE A 74 -6.68 -6.32 15.67
N HIS A 75 -5.43 -6.50 16.11
CA HIS A 75 -5.03 -6.32 17.50
C HIS A 75 -4.15 -5.07 17.68
N ASN A 76 -4.61 -4.14 18.52
CA ASN A 76 -3.84 -3.00 18.98
C ASN A 76 -3.39 -3.21 20.44
N VAL A 77 -2.20 -2.72 20.79
CA VAL A 77 -1.64 -2.81 22.15
C VAL A 77 -1.45 -1.39 22.70
N PHE A 78 -1.92 -1.16 23.92
CA PHE A 78 -1.85 0.14 24.58
C PHE A 78 -1.18 0.02 25.94
N GLY A 79 -0.26 0.94 26.24
CA GLY A 79 0.30 1.17 27.56
C GLY A 79 0.04 2.61 27.98
N VAL A 80 -0.09 2.86 29.28
CA VAL A 80 -0.37 4.20 29.81
C VAL A 80 0.54 4.48 31.00
N ILE A 81 1.17 5.66 30.99
CA ILE A 81 1.86 6.23 32.14
C ILE A 81 1.01 7.39 32.63
N LYS A 82 0.49 7.30 33.86
CA LYS A 82 -0.42 8.31 34.42
C LYS A 82 0.36 9.54 34.89
N GLY A 83 -0.01 10.72 34.40
CA GLY A 83 0.57 12.00 34.84
C GLY A 83 0.18 12.35 36.29
N PHE A 84 1.03 13.10 36.97
CA PHE A 84 0.79 13.52 38.36
C PHE A 84 -0.18 14.71 38.48
N THR A 85 -0.08 15.68 37.56
CA THR A 85 -0.88 16.92 37.61
C THR A 85 -2.17 16.80 36.81
N ASP A 86 -2.05 16.50 35.51
CA ASP A 86 -3.18 16.41 34.57
C ASP A 86 -3.33 14.97 34.04
N PRO A 87 -3.80 14.00 34.86
CA PRO A 87 -3.87 12.58 34.49
C PRO A 87 -4.87 12.25 33.36
N ASP A 88 -5.75 13.18 33.03
CA ASP A 88 -6.79 13.10 32.00
C ASP A 88 -6.38 13.74 30.67
N ARG A 89 -5.19 14.34 30.59
CA ARG A 89 -4.61 14.87 29.35
C ARG A 89 -3.59 13.90 28.78
N TYR A 90 -3.79 13.50 27.51
CA TYR A 90 -3.01 12.45 26.87
C TYR A 90 -2.07 13.00 25.81
N VAL A 91 -0.84 12.48 25.81
CA VAL A 91 0.06 12.52 24.65
C VAL A 91 0.16 11.09 24.13
N VAL A 92 -0.20 10.89 22.86
CA VAL A 92 -0.22 9.55 22.24
C VAL A 92 1.03 9.36 21.40
N LEU A 93 1.84 8.36 21.76
CA LEU A 93 2.95 7.85 20.96
C LEU A 93 2.55 6.50 20.40
N GLY A 94 2.75 6.28 19.10
CA GLY A 94 2.35 5.05 18.43
C GLY A 94 3.30 4.69 17.30
N ALA A 95 3.35 3.40 17.00
CA ALA A 95 4.12 2.84 15.88
C ALA A 95 3.31 1.76 15.18
N GLN A 96 3.45 1.68 13.85
CA GLN A 96 2.85 0.59 13.07
C GLN A 96 3.59 -0.72 13.34
N ARG A 97 2.83 -1.79 13.63
CA ARG A 97 3.38 -3.13 13.91
C ARG A 97 3.24 -4.10 12.73
N ASP A 98 2.19 -3.96 11.92
CA ASP A 98 1.95 -4.82 10.78
C ASP A 98 2.80 -4.43 9.57
N ALA A 99 3.09 -5.40 8.70
CA ALA A 99 3.79 -5.18 7.45
C ALA A 99 3.32 -6.20 6.39
N TRP A 100 3.50 -5.84 5.11
CA TRP A 100 3.20 -6.71 3.97
C TRP A 100 4.14 -7.92 3.84
N ASP A 101 5.39 -7.77 4.30
CA ASP A 101 6.44 -8.79 4.32
C ASP A 101 7.16 -8.69 5.68
N ARG A 102 8.42 -9.12 5.81
CA ARG A 102 9.22 -9.09 7.05
C ARG A 102 9.21 -7.74 7.78
N GLY A 103 9.02 -6.64 7.07
CA GLY A 103 8.68 -5.36 7.70
C GLY A 103 9.80 -4.69 8.48
N TYR A 104 11.06 -5.10 8.30
CA TYR A 104 12.21 -4.59 9.07
C TYR A 104 12.24 -3.06 9.11
N ALA A 105 12.25 -2.41 7.94
CA ALA A 105 12.25 -0.95 7.88
C ALA A 105 10.86 -0.36 8.15
N LYS A 106 9.81 -0.95 7.57
CA LYS A 106 8.46 -0.33 7.55
C LYS A 106 7.76 -0.34 8.91
N ALA A 107 7.95 -1.38 9.71
CA ALA A 107 7.25 -1.56 11.00
C ALA A 107 8.22 -1.73 12.17
N ALA A 108 9.25 -2.58 12.02
CA ALA A 108 10.09 -2.97 13.15
C ALA A 108 10.93 -1.81 13.69
N VAL A 109 11.46 -0.91 12.85
CA VAL A 109 12.23 0.27 13.32
C VAL A 109 11.38 1.16 14.25
N GLY A 110 10.19 1.55 13.81
CA GLY A 110 9.30 2.41 14.61
C GLY A 110 8.86 1.72 15.89
N THR A 111 8.54 0.42 15.82
CA THR A 111 8.19 -0.37 17.00
C THR A 111 9.36 -0.50 17.98
N SER A 112 10.59 -0.66 17.48
CA SER A 112 11.79 -0.81 18.33
C SER A 112 12.18 0.48 19.04
N VAL A 113 11.89 1.65 18.46
CA VAL A 113 12.11 2.95 19.12
C VAL A 113 11.02 3.24 20.17
N LEU A 114 9.83 2.68 19.98
CA LEU A 114 8.72 2.86 20.90
C LEU A 114 8.86 2.05 22.21
N VAL A 115 9.57 0.92 22.16
CA VAL A 115 9.73 -0.03 23.28
C VAL A 115 11.00 0.25 24.09
#